data_AF-A0A7X6YWU0-F1
#
_entry.id   AF-A0A7X6YWU0-F1
#
_cell.length_a   1.000
_cell.length_b   1.000
_cell.length_c   1.000
_cell.angle_alpha   90.00
_cell.angle_beta   90.00
_cell.angle_gamma   90.00
#
_symmetry.space_group_name_H-M   'P 1'
#
loop_
_entity.id
_entity.type
_entity.pdbx_description
1 polymer ?
#
loop_
_entity_poly.entity_id
_entity_poly.type
_entity_poly.pdbx_seq_one_letter_code
_entity_poly.pdbx_strand_id
1 'polypeptide(L)'
;MRWQDGRRSTNVEDRRGSRIPGRVKGGSIGILLLALVGMYFGIHPSIILNMGESVQVSQPGQSGAPVEQTEEDRQLAEFVSVVLVDTEDVWKEQFRAAGQTYAEPNLVLFSGAVQSACGFAEAAMG
;
A
#
# COMPACT_ATOMS: atom_id res chain seq x y z
N MET A 1 -0.82 30.99 -1.09
CA MET A 1 0.30 30.55 -0.25
C MET A 1 1.51 30.27 -1.14
N ARG A 2 2.71 30.73 -0.77
CA ARG A 2 3.97 30.35 -1.46
C ARG A 2 4.49 29.10 -0.75
N TRP A 3 4.26 27.91 -1.31
CA TRP A 3 4.54 26.63 -0.65
C TRP A 3 5.95 26.11 -0.91
N GLN A 4 6.60 26.56 -1.99
CA GLN A 4 7.93 26.05 -2.40
C GLN A 4 9.04 26.32 -1.37
N ASP A 5 8.87 27.38 -0.58
CA ASP A 5 9.77 27.76 0.52
C ASP A 5 9.35 27.14 1.87
N GLY A 6 8.27 26.35 1.88
CA GLY A 6 7.67 25.74 3.07
C GLY A 6 8.49 24.57 3.61
N ARG A 7 8.31 24.29 4.91
CA ARG A 7 8.80 23.03 5.49
C ARG A 7 8.02 21.86 4.86
N ARG A 8 8.67 20.72 4.72
CA ARG A 8 8.04 19.48 4.24
C ARG A 8 7.87 18.53 5.43
N SER A 9 6.72 17.86 5.53
CA SER A 9 6.51 16.83 6.55
C SER A 9 7.41 15.62 6.27
N THR A 10 7.94 15.02 7.33
CA THR A 10 8.70 13.76 7.26
C THR A 10 7.80 12.52 7.28
N ASN A 11 6.48 12.71 7.48
CA ASN A 11 5.51 11.63 7.60
C ASN A 11 4.84 11.28 6.27
N VAL A 12 5.48 11.63 5.14
CA VAL A 12 5.02 11.25 3.79
C VAL A 12 5.84 10.09 3.28
N GLU A 13 5.18 8.96 3.04
CA GLU A 13 5.78 7.79 2.42
C GLU A 13 5.29 7.67 0.97
N ASP A 14 6.21 7.80 0.03
CA ASP A 14 5.90 7.65 -1.39
C ASP A 14 6.10 6.20 -1.84
N ARG A 15 4.98 5.49 -2.00
CA ARG A 15 4.91 4.11 -2.52
C ARG A 15 4.41 4.08 -3.97
N ARG A 16 4.28 5.23 -4.65
CA ARG A 16 3.90 5.27 -6.07
C ARG A 16 4.97 4.59 -6.91
N GLY A 17 4.56 3.75 -7.87
CA GLY A 17 5.49 2.93 -8.65
C GLY A 17 6.23 1.83 -7.85
N SER A 18 6.07 1.78 -6.52
CA SER A 18 6.55 0.68 -5.71
C SER A 18 5.66 -0.52 -5.96
N ARG A 19 6.26 -1.62 -6.40
CA ARG A 19 5.57 -2.90 -6.47
C ARG A 19 5.15 -3.21 -5.03
N ILE A 20 3.85 -3.26 -4.75
CA ILE A 20 3.39 -4.08 -3.63
C ILE A 20 4.09 -5.42 -3.87
N PRO A 21 4.91 -5.94 -2.95
CA PRO A 21 5.40 -7.29 -3.07
C PRO A 21 4.16 -8.16 -3.02
N GLY A 22 3.60 -8.42 -4.20
CA GLY A 22 2.41 -9.21 -4.41
C GLY A 22 2.71 -10.48 -3.67
N ARG A 23 1.95 -10.67 -2.59
CA ARG A 23 1.91 -11.84 -1.71
C ARG A 23 2.88 -12.88 -2.21
N VAL A 24 4.10 -12.80 -1.66
CA VAL A 24 5.28 -13.65 -1.90
C VAL A 24 4.88 -14.91 -2.65
N LYS A 25 5.47 -15.17 -3.82
CA LYS A 25 5.69 -16.49 -4.47
C LYS A 25 5.42 -17.70 -3.56
N GLY A 26 4.16 -17.90 -3.21
CA GLY A 26 3.75 -18.66 -2.04
C GLY A 26 2.40 -19.30 -2.27
N GLY A 27 1.81 -19.05 -3.44
CA GLY A 27 0.87 -19.99 -4.04
C GLY A 27 1.50 -21.39 -4.09
N SER A 28 2.77 -21.52 -4.50
CA SER A 28 3.42 -22.84 -4.58
C SER A 28 3.62 -23.49 -3.20
N ILE A 29 4.16 -22.78 -2.21
CA ILE A 29 4.37 -23.34 -0.85
C ILE A 29 3.05 -23.62 -0.13
N GLY A 30 2.06 -22.73 -0.25
CA GLY A 30 0.73 -22.96 0.33
C GLY A 30 0.03 -24.15 -0.31
N ILE A 31 0.10 -24.30 -1.63
CA ILE A 31 -0.42 -25.46 -2.36
C ILE A 31 0.33 -26.73 -1.98
N LEU A 32 1.66 -26.69 -1.82
CA LEU A 32 2.47 -27.82 -1.37
C LEU A 32 2.08 -28.27 0.04
N LEU A 33 1.90 -27.33 0.98
CA LEU A 33 1.46 -27.65 2.34
C LEU A 33 0.05 -28.24 2.35
N LEU A 34 -0.88 -27.68 1.59
CA LEU A 34 -2.23 -28.23 1.45
C LEU A 34 -2.21 -29.62 0.81
N ALA A 35 -1.37 -29.86 -0.20
CA ALA A 35 -1.20 -31.17 -0.82
C ALA A 35 -0.65 -32.22 0.14
N LEU A 36 0.32 -31.85 0.98
CA LEU A 36 0.87 -32.73 2.01
C LEU A 36 -0.16 -33.08 3.09
N VAL A 37 -0.94 -32.09 3.56
CA VAL A 37 -2.03 -32.31 4.52
C VAL A 37 -3.15 -33.15 3.90
N GLY A 38 -3.54 -32.86 2.67
CA GLY A 38 -4.54 -33.65 1.94
C GLY A 38 -4.11 -35.10 1.78
N MET A 39 -2.85 -35.34 1.43
CA MET A 39 -2.30 -36.69 1.31
C MET A 39 -2.32 -37.45 2.65
N TYR A 40 -2.06 -36.78 3.77
CA TYR A 40 -2.19 -37.37 5.10
C TYR A 40 -3.63 -37.84 5.40
N PHE A 41 -4.64 -37.12 4.91
CA PHE A 41 -6.07 -37.47 5.05
C PHE A 41 -6.61 -38.33 3.89
N GLY A 42 -5.75 -38.83 2.99
CA GLY A 42 -6.15 -39.71 1.88
C GLY A 42 -6.75 -38.99 0.66
N ILE A 43 -6.64 -37.67 0.59
CA ILE A 43 -7.06 -36.85 -0.56
C ILE A 43 -5.98 -36.89 -1.63
N HIS A 44 -6.35 -37.22 -2.86
CA HIS A 44 -5.41 -37.26 -3.99
C HIS A 44 -4.86 -35.86 -4.31
N PRO A 45 -3.53 -35.67 -4.44
CA PRO A 45 -2.92 -34.36 -4.69
C PRO A 45 -3.38 -33.70 -5.99
N SER A 46 -3.80 -34.50 -6.97
CA SER A 46 -4.36 -34.03 -8.25
C SER A 46 -5.59 -33.15 -8.06
N ILE A 47 -6.38 -33.37 -7.01
CA ILE A 47 -7.55 -32.54 -6.70
C ILE A 47 -7.11 -31.14 -6.29
N ILE A 48 -6.07 -31.03 -5.46
CA ILE A 48 -5.54 -29.77 -4.94
C ILE A 48 -4.77 -29.01 -6.03
N LEU A 49 -4.03 -29.73 -6.88
CA LEU A 49 -3.34 -29.17 -8.03
C LEU A 49 -4.32 -28.64 -9.09
N ASN A 50 -5.37 -29.40 -9.43
CA ASN A 50 -6.44 -28.95 -10.32
C ASN A 50 -7.20 -27.76 -9.73
N MET A 51 -7.41 -27.74 -8.40
CA MET A 51 -8.01 -26.59 -7.73
C MET A 51 -7.10 -25.36 -7.83
N GLY A 52 -5.78 -25.53 -7.69
CA GLY A 52 -4.78 -24.47 -7.88
C GLY A 52 -4.75 -23.90 -9.30
N GLU A 53 -5.01 -24.71 -10.33
CA GLU A 53 -5.18 -24.23 -11.71
C GLU A 53 -6.49 -23.46 -11.90
N SER A 54 -7.60 -23.92 -11.29
CA SER A 54 -8.89 -23.21 -11.35
C SER A 54 -8.93 -21.91 -10.50
N VAL A 55 -8.04 -21.80 -9.52
CA VAL A 55 -7.78 -20.60 -8.72
C VAL A 55 -6.60 -19.81 -9.33
N GLN A 56 -6.44 -19.87 -10.66
CA GLN A 56 -5.99 -18.69 -11.37
C GLN A 56 -7.09 -17.63 -11.31
N VAL A 57 -7.27 -17.03 -10.13
CA VAL A 57 -7.79 -15.67 -10.05
C VAL A 57 -6.96 -14.90 -11.07
N SER A 58 -7.63 -14.38 -12.10
CA SER A 58 -7.07 -13.44 -13.05
C SER A 58 -6.56 -12.25 -12.24
N GLN A 59 -5.35 -12.37 -11.72
CA GLN A 59 -4.60 -11.23 -11.24
C GLN A 59 -4.22 -10.52 -12.52
N PRO A 60 -4.72 -9.29 -12.79
CA PRO A 60 -4.16 -8.51 -13.87
C PRO A 60 -2.66 -8.45 -13.57
N GLY A 61 -1.86 -9.01 -14.46
CA GLY A 61 -0.42 -8.96 -14.35
C GLY A 61 -0.01 -7.50 -14.37
N GLN A 62 0.19 -6.90 -13.19
CA GLN A 62 0.97 -5.67 -13.07
C GLN A 62 2.45 -6.06 -13.15
N SER A 63 2.83 -6.65 -14.27
CA SER A 63 4.16 -6.50 -14.86
C SER A 63 4.17 -5.16 -15.61
N GLY A 64 3.96 -4.07 -14.88
CA GLY A 64 4.27 -2.72 -15.34
C GLY A 64 5.70 -2.40 -14.93
N ALA A 65 6.49 -1.83 -15.84
CA ALA A 65 7.75 -1.17 -15.48
C ALA A 65 7.51 -0.18 -14.32
N PRO A 66 8.52 0.16 -13.51
CA PRO A 66 8.40 1.29 -12.58
C PRO A 66 7.84 2.47 -13.37
N VAL A 67 6.67 2.97 -12.99
CA VAL A 67 6.15 4.21 -13.59
C VAL A 67 7.14 5.28 -13.14
N GLU A 68 7.92 5.80 -14.09
CA GLU A 68 8.83 6.89 -13.82
C GLU A 68 7.99 8.10 -13.42
N GLN A 69 8.22 8.62 -12.22
CA GLN A 69 7.48 9.77 -11.71
C GLN A 69 7.79 10.97 -12.61
N THR A 70 6.74 11.61 -13.12
CA THR A 70 6.92 12.86 -13.86
C THR A 70 7.39 13.97 -12.92
N GLU A 71 7.97 15.03 -13.48
CA GLU A 71 8.32 16.22 -12.69
C GLU A 71 7.08 16.82 -12.00
N GLU A 72 5.91 16.74 -12.65
CA GLU A 72 4.63 17.15 -12.08
C GLU A 72 4.26 16.29 -10.86
N ASP A 73 4.47 14.97 -10.90
CA ASP A 73 4.21 14.06 -9.79
C ASP A 73 5.08 14.35 -8.56
N ARG A 74 6.33 14.79 -8.80
CA ARG A 74 7.27 15.19 -7.75
C ARG A 74 6.83 16.50 -7.12
N GLN A 75 6.50 17.51 -7.92
CA GLN A 75 6.01 18.79 -7.42
C GLN A 75 4.72 18.63 -6.62
N LEU A 76 3.81 17.75 -7.08
CA LEU A 76 2.58 17.47 -6.35
C LEU A 76 2.85 16.79 -5.00
N ALA A 77 3.78 15.84 -4.94
CA ALA A 77 4.17 15.21 -3.68
C ALA A 77 4.82 16.20 -2.71
N GLU A 78 5.67 17.10 -3.21
CA GLU A 78 6.24 18.17 -2.40
C GLU A 78 5.15 19.10 -1.87
N PHE A 79 4.21 19.52 -2.72
CA PHE A 79 3.07 20.33 -2.30
C PHE A 79 2.26 19.65 -1.20
N VAL A 80 1.92 18.35 -1.37
CA VAL A 80 1.21 17.55 -0.37
C VAL A 80 2.00 17.47 0.94
N SER A 81 3.33 17.34 0.88
CA SER A 81 4.17 17.31 2.09
C SER A 81 4.15 18.62 2.88
N VAL A 82 3.99 19.76 2.21
CA VAL A 82 3.83 21.08 2.85
C VAL A 82 2.44 21.19 3.48
N VAL A 83 1.40 20.79 2.76
CA VAL A 83 0.03 20.78 3.31
C VAL A 83 -0.07 19.90 4.56
N LEU A 84 0.62 18.75 4.57
CA LEU A 84 0.64 17.86 5.72
C LEU A 84 1.31 18.53 6.92
N VAL A 85 2.47 19.18 6.75
CA VAL A 85 3.16 19.80 7.89
C VAL A 85 2.35 20.98 8.46
N ASP A 86 1.70 21.77 7.61
CA ASP A 86 0.84 22.86 8.06
C ASP A 86 -0.36 22.31 8.86
N THR A 87 -0.92 21.19 8.41
CA THR A 87 -2.01 20.50 9.11
C THR A 87 -1.54 19.98 10.47
N GLU A 88 -0.36 19.35 10.53
CA GLU A 88 0.25 18.86 11.77
C GLU A 88 0.49 20.00 12.77
N ASP A 89 1.00 21.15 12.31
CA ASP A 89 1.27 22.31 13.16
C ASP A 89 -0.04 22.88 13.77
N VAL A 90 -1.09 23.02 12.96
CA VAL A 90 -2.42 23.48 13.42
C VAL A 90 -2.99 22.51 14.46
N TRP A 91 -2.95 21.20 14.20
CA TRP A 91 -3.52 20.23 15.13
C TRP A 91 -2.70 20.06 16.40
N LYS A 92 -1.37 20.17 16.33
CA LYS A 92 -0.51 20.20 17.53
C LYS A 92 -0.90 21.35 18.45
N GLU A 93 -1.10 22.54 17.90
CA GLU A 93 -1.53 23.70 18.69
C GLU A 93 -2.89 23.45 19.34
N GLN A 94 -3.86 22.95 18.56
CA GLN A 94 -5.21 22.72 19.03
C GLN A 94 -5.29 21.63 20.12
N PHE A 95 -4.55 20.53 19.96
CA PHE A 95 -4.48 19.45 20.96
C PHE A 95 -3.77 19.92 22.23
N ARG A 96 -2.66 20.67 22.09
CA ARG A 96 -1.96 21.25 23.24
C ARG A 96 -2.88 22.18 24.04
N ALA A 97 -3.69 23.00 23.36
CA ALA A 97 -4.68 23.86 24.01
C ALA A 97 -5.75 23.06 24.77
N ALA A 98 -6.07 21.84 24.30
CA ALA A 98 -6.99 20.91 24.96
C ALA A 98 -6.31 20.03 26.03
N GLY A 99 -5.01 20.22 26.33
CA GLY A 99 -4.27 19.38 27.26
C GLY A 99 -4.02 17.95 26.76
N GLN A 100 -4.09 17.74 25.45
CA GLN A 100 -3.85 16.45 24.79
C GLN A 100 -2.59 16.48 23.94
N THR A 101 -2.12 15.29 23.55
CA THR A 101 -1.00 15.14 22.61
C THR A 101 -1.54 14.69 21.26
N TYR A 102 -1.22 15.44 20.20
CA TYR A 102 -1.53 15.05 18.84
C TYR A 102 -0.58 13.95 18.37
N ALA A 103 -1.13 12.86 17.83
CA ALA A 103 -0.35 11.82 17.16
C ALA A 103 -0.32 12.13 15.66
N GLU A 104 0.88 12.42 15.14
CA GLU A 104 1.06 12.75 13.73
C GLU A 104 0.74 11.53 12.83
N PRO A 105 -0.05 11.70 11.76
CA PRO A 105 -0.40 10.62 10.86
C PRO A 105 0.74 10.34 9.87
N ASN A 106 0.85 9.08 9.42
CA ASN A 106 1.68 8.74 8.27
C ASN A 106 0.82 8.78 7.01
N LEU A 107 1.18 9.64 6.05
CA LEU A 107 0.51 9.76 4.76
C LEU A 107 1.24 8.90 3.73
N VAL A 108 0.51 7.99 3.09
CA VAL A 108 1.07 7.12 2.04
C VAL A 108 0.56 7.58 0.68
N LEU A 109 1.46 7.99 -0.20
CA LEU A 109 1.16 8.18 -1.62
C LEU A 109 1.31 6.85 -2.34
N PHE A 110 0.35 6.45 -3.16
CA PHE A 110 0.37 5.15 -3.84
C PHE A 110 -0.24 5.21 -5.24
N SER A 111 0.06 4.21 -6.06
CA SER A 111 -0.52 4.04 -7.40
C SER A 111 -1.22 2.69 -7.47
N GLY A 112 -2.39 2.63 -8.10
CA GLY A 112 -3.16 1.39 -8.25
C GLY A 112 -3.89 0.98 -6.96
N ALA A 113 -3.17 0.42 -5.99
CA ALA A 113 -3.77 -0.02 -4.72
C ALA A 113 -2.78 0.02 -3.55
N VAL A 114 -3.29 -0.02 -2.32
CA VAL A 114 -2.51 -0.14 -1.09
C VAL A 114 -3.29 -0.94 -0.03
N GLN A 115 -2.57 -1.75 0.75
CA GLN A 115 -3.13 -2.33 1.98
C GLN A 115 -3.02 -1.28 3.09
N SER A 116 -4.14 -0.68 3.46
CA SER A 116 -4.24 0.26 4.58
C SER A 116 -4.60 -0.46 5.89
N ALA A 117 -4.54 0.28 7.00
CA ALA A 117 -5.01 -0.21 8.30
C ALA A 117 -6.53 -0.52 8.30
N CYS A 118 -7.31 0.16 7.47
CA CYS A 118 -8.76 -0.04 7.35
C CYS A 118 -9.13 -1.14 6.34
N GLY A 119 -8.16 -1.68 5.60
CA GLY A 119 -8.39 -2.66 4.54
C GLY A 119 -7.74 -2.28 3.22
N PHE A 120 -8.12 -2.99 2.16
CA PHE A 120 -7.64 -2.76 0.81
C PHE A 120 -8.22 -1.46 0.24
N ALA A 121 -7.37 -0.58 -0.28
CA ALA A 121 -7.75 0.68 -0.90
C ALA A 121 -7.23 0.73 -2.33
N GLU A 122 -8.04 1.26 -3.25
CA GLU A 122 -7.69 1.44 -4.66
C GLU A 122 -7.59 2.93 -5.00
N ALA A 123 -6.69 3.29 -5.91
CA ALA A 123 -6.49 4.67 -6.35
C ALA A 123 -7.69 5.22 -7.14
N ALA A 124 -8.61 4.35 -7.57
CA ALA A 124 -9.87 4.77 -8.21
C ALA A 124 -10.88 5.38 -7.23
N MET A 125 -10.64 5.25 -5.92
CA MET A 125 -11.54 5.77 -4.87
C MET A 125 -11.36 7.28 -4.65
N GLY A 126 -10.30 7.88 -5.18
CA GLY A 126 -9.96 9.30 -5.03
C GLY A 126 -8.45 9.55 -5.06
#